data_AF-A0A4S2SDP0-F1
#
_entry.id   AF-A0A4S2SDP0-F1
#
_cell.length_a   1.000
_cell.length_b   1.000
_cell.length_c   1.000
_cell.angle_alpha   90.00
_cell.angle_beta   90.00
_cell.angle_gamma   90.00
#
_symmetry.space_group_name_H-M   'P 1'
#
loop_
_entity.id
_entity.type
_entity.pdbx_description
1 polymer ?
#
loop_
_entity_poly.entity_id
_entity_poly.type
_entity_poly.pdbx_seq_one_letter_code
_entity_poly.pdbx_strand_id
1 'polypeptide(L)'
;MGRIATIGVYGFTAGAFLEKLAGGGVGPLLDLRQRRGVRGPEYSWANSVRLQRALAAEDIGYRHVKELAPTTELRHLQYREDDRQGVGKRNRVALAPEYIQRYTREILDPFDLGALVAELPSGSATALFCVERDPEACHRSLVAERLRAEHGLPVTDIRPS
;
A
#
# COMPACT_ATOMS: atom_id res chain seq x y z
N MET A 1 -9.73 0.39 19.16
CA MET A 1 -9.66 1.47 18.15
C MET A 1 -8.83 0.92 17.00
N GLY A 2 -9.34 1.01 15.77
CA GLY A 2 -8.59 0.55 14.59
C GLY A 2 -7.26 1.30 14.44
N ARG A 3 -6.27 0.64 13.86
CA ARG A 3 -4.96 1.23 13.51
C ARG A 3 -4.67 0.97 12.05
N ILE A 4 -3.97 1.89 11.39
CA ILE A 4 -3.50 1.72 10.02
C ILE A 4 -1.99 1.47 10.04
N ALA A 5 -1.55 0.48 9.27
CA ALA A 5 -0.15 0.28 8.95
C ALA A 5 0.05 0.50 7.44
N THR A 6 1.21 0.99 7.01
CA THR A 6 1.61 0.92 5.60
C THR A 6 2.74 -0.08 5.45
N ILE A 7 2.77 -0.81 4.34
CA ILE A 7 3.85 -1.77 4.07
C ILE A 7 4.10 -1.92 2.57
N GLY A 8 5.38 -2.06 2.23
CA GLY A 8 5.90 -2.29 0.88
C GLY A 8 6.42 -3.71 0.66
N VAL A 9 6.79 -4.03 -0.59
CA VAL A 9 7.44 -5.31 -0.94
C VAL A 9 8.95 -5.17 -1.01
N TYR A 10 9.44 -4.11 -1.64
CA TYR A 10 10.87 -3.98 -1.92
C TYR A 10 11.70 -3.87 -0.64
N GLY A 11 12.79 -4.63 -0.58
CA GLY A 11 13.65 -4.77 0.61
C GLY A 11 13.23 -5.87 1.58
N PHE A 12 12.05 -6.49 1.40
CA PHE A 12 11.63 -7.63 2.21
C PHE A 12 11.92 -8.98 1.54
N THR A 13 12.27 -9.97 2.38
CA THR A 13 12.03 -11.38 2.08
C THR A 13 10.58 -11.73 2.46
N ALA A 14 10.06 -12.84 1.92
CA ALA A 14 8.70 -13.30 2.27
C ALA A 14 8.53 -13.52 3.79
N GLY A 15 9.51 -14.15 4.45
CA GLY A 15 9.47 -14.41 5.89
C GLY A 15 9.46 -13.12 6.71
N ALA A 16 10.41 -12.20 6.44
CA ALA A 16 10.49 -10.93 7.15
C ALA A 16 9.24 -10.06 6.95
N PHE A 17 8.60 -10.14 5.77
CA PHE A 17 7.34 -9.45 5.51
C PHE A 17 6.22 -9.97 6.43
N LEU A 18 6.05 -11.30 6.52
CA LEU A 18 5.03 -11.92 7.38
C LEU A 18 5.31 -11.66 8.86
N GLU A 19 6.55 -11.80 9.31
CA GLU A 19 6.96 -11.53 10.69
C GLU A 19 6.62 -10.09 11.12
N LYS A 20 6.86 -9.10 10.26
CA LYS A 20 6.50 -7.71 10.57
C LYS A 20 4.99 -7.47 10.62
N LEU A 21 4.21 -8.14 9.76
CA LEU A 21 2.74 -8.05 9.80
C LEU A 21 2.20 -8.67 11.10
N ALA A 22 2.66 -9.87 11.44
CA ALA A 22 2.27 -10.56 12.67
C ALA A 22 2.68 -9.76 13.92
N GLY A 23 3.93 -9.30 13.99
CA GLY A 23 4.44 -8.48 15.09
C GLY A 23 3.74 -7.11 15.21
N GLY A 24 3.20 -6.57 14.11
CA GLY A 24 2.37 -5.36 14.10
C GLY A 24 0.93 -5.59 14.56
N GLY A 25 0.52 -6.85 14.76
CA GLY A 25 -0.86 -7.23 15.05
C GLY A 25 -1.80 -6.91 13.89
N VAL A 26 -1.35 -7.13 12.65
CA VAL A 26 -2.17 -6.91 11.44
C VAL A 26 -3.22 -8.01 11.34
N GLY A 27 -4.49 -7.62 11.23
CA GLY A 27 -5.60 -8.52 10.94
C GLY A 27 -5.82 -8.64 9.43
N PRO A 28 -6.31 -7.59 8.76
CA PRO A 28 -6.42 -7.58 7.31
C PRO A 28 -5.33 -6.76 6.61
N LEU A 29 -4.91 -7.24 5.45
CA LEU A 29 -4.10 -6.52 4.48
C LEU A 29 -4.98 -6.08 3.28
N LEU A 30 -5.03 -4.77 3.04
CA LEU A 30 -5.67 -4.14 1.90
C LEU A 30 -4.65 -3.93 0.78
N ASP A 31 -4.75 -4.72 -0.27
CA ASP A 31 -3.93 -4.60 -1.47
C ASP A 31 -4.45 -3.46 -2.35
N LEU A 32 -3.66 -2.39 -2.49
CA LEU A 32 -4.02 -1.20 -3.27
C LEU A 32 -3.40 -1.21 -4.68
N ARG A 33 -2.90 -2.36 -5.14
CA ARG A 33 -2.22 -2.45 -6.44
C ARG A 33 -3.24 -2.50 -7.57
N GLN A 34 -2.96 -1.75 -8.63
CA GLN A 34 -3.72 -1.85 -9.88
C GLN A 34 -3.51 -3.23 -10.54
N ARG A 35 -2.26 -3.69 -10.59
CA ARG A 35 -1.86 -5.01 -11.09
C ARG A 35 -1.16 -5.75 -9.96
N ARG A 36 -1.63 -6.95 -9.63
CA ARG A 36 -1.15 -7.73 -8.48
C ARG A 36 0.01 -8.68 -8.80
N GLY A 37 0.67 -8.43 -9.93
CA GLY A 37 1.87 -9.15 -10.36
C GLY A 37 3.10 -8.27 -10.18
N VAL A 38 4.16 -8.84 -9.61
CA VAL A 38 5.48 -8.23 -9.50
C VAL A 38 6.41 -8.89 -10.52
N ARG A 39 7.27 -8.10 -11.17
CA ARG A 39 8.20 -8.58 -12.19
C ARG A 39 9.49 -9.12 -11.56
N GLY A 40 9.99 -10.22 -12.13
CA GLY A 40 11.24 -10.85 -11.72
C GLY A 40 11.07 -11.90 -10.60
N PRO A 41 12.06 -12.80 -10.43
CA PRO A 41 11.97 -13.89 -9.46
C PRO A 41 12.08 -13.42 -8.01
N GLU A 42 12.86 -12.36 -7.75
CA GLU A 42 13.18 -11.79 -6.44
C GLU A 42 11.95 -11.54 -5.55
N TYR A 43 10.91 -10.93 -6.12
CA TYR A 43 9.67 -10.58 -5.41
C TYR A 43 8.47 -11.41 -5.87
N SER A 44 8.72 -12.56 -6.51
CA SER A 44 7.65 -13.41 -7.04
C SER A 44 6.73 -13.98 -5.95
N TRP A 45 7.17 -13.97 -4.69
CA TRP A 45 6.36 -14.30 -3.51
C TRP A 45 5.21 -13.31 -3.29
N ALA A 46 5.36 -12.05 -3.69
CA ALA A 46 4.35 -11.00 -3.54
C ALA A 46 3.29 -11.01 -4.65
N ASN A 47 3.36 -11.95 -5.60
CA ASN A 47 2.29 -12.18 -6.59
C ASN A 47 1.00 -12.64 -5.88
N SER A 48 -0.17 -12.16 -6.33
CA SER A 48 -1.43 -12.26 -5.56
C SER A 48 -1.73 -13.64 -4.97
N VAL A 49 -1.62 -14.70 -5.77
CA VAL A 49 -1.97 -16.06 -5.33
C VAL A 49 -1.02 -16.56 -4.24
N ARG A 50 0.29 -16.27 -4.37
CA ARG A 50 1.29 -16.68 -3.38
C ARG A 50 1.18 -15.84 -2.11
N LEU A 51 0.99 -14.53 -2.26
CA LEU A 51 0.79 -13.61 -1.15
C LEU A 51 -0.45 -14.01 -0.33
N GLN A 52 -1.60 -14.25 -0.98
CA GLN A 52 -2.83 -14.65 -0.29
C GLN A 52 -2.66 -15.96 0.48
N ARG A 53 -1.98 -16.96 -0.11
CA ARG A 53 -1.70 -18.23 0.59
C ARG A 53 -0.81 -18.03 1.81
N ALA A 54 0.22 -17.20 1.69
CA ALA A 54 1.13 -16.91 2.78
C ALA A 54 0.43 -16.15 3.93
N LEU A 55 -0.39 -15.15 3.61
CA LEU A 55 -1.17 -14.40 4.60
C LEU A 55 -2.19 -15.30 5.31
N ALA A 56 -2.89 -16.16 4.56
CA ALA A 56 -3.85 -17.10 5.14
C ALA A 56 -3.21 -18.12 6.09
N ALA A 57 -1.95 -18.50 5.86
CA ALA A 57 -1.22 -19.39 6.77
C ALA A 57 -0.87 -18.72 8.11
N GLU A 58 -0.91 -17.39 8.17
CA GLU A 58 -0.66 -16.57 9.37
C GLU A 58 -1.96 -15.97 9.94
N ASP A 59 -3.13 -16.47 9.50
CA ASP A 59 -4.46 -15.93 9.84
C ASP A 59 -4.66 -14.43 9.51
N ILE A 60 -3.91 -13.92 8.53
CA ILE A 60 -4.03 -12.54 8.03
C ILE A 60 -5.03 -12.51 6.87
N GLY A 61 -6.10 -11.74 7.04
CA GLY A 61 -7.10 -11.51 6.01
C GLY A 61 -6.53 -10.74 4.81
N TYR A 62 -7.07 -10.97 3.62
CA TYR A 62 -6.68 -10.26 2.41
C TYR A 62 -7.91 -9.66 1.72
N ARG A 63 -7.83 -8.38 1.36
CA ARG A 63 -8.82 -7.71 0.50
C ARG A 63 -8.10 -6.91 -0.58
N HIS A 64 -8.55 -7.07 -1.83
CA HIS A 64 -8.09 -6.22 -2.92
C HIS A 64 -9.02 -5.01 -3.03
N VAL A 65 -8.48 -3.80 -2.85
CA VAL A 65 -9.24 -2.55 -2.96
C VAL A 65 -8.74 -1.82 -4.21
N LYS A 66 -9.24 -2.28 -5.37
CA LYS A 66 -8.77 -1.83 -6.69
C LYS A 66 -9.16 -0.39 -6.98
N GLU A 67 -10.24 0.06 -6.37
CA GLU A 67 -10.81 1.40 -6.48
C GLU A 67 -9.85 2.47 -5.93
N LEU A 68 -9.01 2.12 -4.96
CA LEU A 68 -7.92 2.97 -4.44
C LEU A 68 -6.59 2.78 -5.20
N ALA A 69 -6.58 2.02 -6.30
CA ALA A 69 -5.37 1.88 -7.09
C ALA A 69 -5.23 3.04 -8.10
N PRO A 70 -4.01 3.55 -8.35
CA PRO A 70 -3.81 4.56 -9.37
C PRO A 70 -4.12 4.00 -10.76
N THR A 71 -4.68 4.85 -11.62
CA THR A 71 -4.93 4.53 -13.03
C THR A 71 -3.60 4.34 -13.78
N THR A 72 -3.68 3.75 -14.99
CA THR A 72 -2.49 3.61 -15.84
C THR A 72 -1.94 4.97 -16.25
N GLU A 73 -2.83 5.95 -16.43
CA GLU A 73 -2.45 7.32 -16.75
C GLU A 73 -1.67 7.98 -15.61
N LEU A 74 -2.18 7.94 -14.37
CA LEU A 74 -1.47 8.46 -13.20
C LEU A 74 -0.10 7.79 -13.02
N ARG A 75 -0.01 6.48 -13.27
CA ARG A 75 1.28 5.78 -13.23
C ARG A 75 2.25 6.29 -14.29
N HIS A 76 1.78 6.55 -15.51
CA HIS A 76 2.62 7.13 -16.57
C HIS A 76 3.02 8.57 -16.27
N LEU A 77 2.14 9.35 -15.62
CA LEU A 77 2.47 10.68 -15.12
C LEU A 77 3.67 10.62 -14.17
N GLN A 78 3.64 9.73 -13.17
CA GLN A 78 4.79 9.54 -12.27
C GLN A 78 6.03 9.08 -13.03
N TYR A 79 5.91 8.16 -13.99
CA TYR A 79 7.06 7.68 -14.76
C TYR A 79 7.72 8.77 -15.59
N ARG A 80 6.96 9.68 -16.18
CA ARG A 80 7.52 10.83 -16.91
C ARG A 80 8.31 11.76 -15.99
N GLU A 81 7.82 11.96 -14.75
CA GLU A 81 8.55 12.75 -13.76
C GLU A 81 9.83 12.04 -13.31
N ASP A 82 9.74 10.74 -13.00
CA ASP A 82 10.90 9.92 -12.64
C ASP A 82 11.99 9.97 -13.72
N ASP A 83 11.60 9.82 -14.99
CA ASP A 83 12.50 9.90 -16.15
C ASP A 83 13.12 11.30 -16.29
N ARG A 84 12.33 12.37 -16.08
CA ARG A 84 12.82 13.77 -16.11
C ARG A 84 13.89 14.03 -15.04
N GLN A 85 13.75 13.43 -13.86
CA GLN A 85 14.68 13.57 -12.75
C GLN A 85 15.86 12.56 -12.82
N GLY A 86 15.87 11.65 -13.80
CA GLY A 86 16.86 10.57 -13.89
C GLY A 86 16.75 9.54 -12.76
N VAL A 87 15.59 9.42 -12.11
CA VAL A 87 15.37 8.53 -10.96
C VAL A 87 14.76 7.22 -11.45
N GLY A 88 15.45 6.10 -11.21
CA GLY A 88 14.88 4.79 -11.49
C GLY A 88 13.64 4.49 -10.63
N LYS A 89 12.65 3.79 -11.19
CA LYS A 89 11.37 3.48 -10.52
C LYS A 89 11.49 2.83 -9.13
N ARG A 90 12.54 2.04 -8.90
CA ARG A 90 12.82 1.38 -7.59
C ARG A 90 13.53 2.30 -6.60
N ASN A 91 14.10 3.40 -7.07
CA ASN A 91 14.86 4.38 -6.29
C ASN A 91 14.05 5.65 -6.01
N ARG A 92 12.80 5.72 -6.48
CA ARG A 92 11.89 6.84 -6.17
C ARG A 92 11.67 6.89 -4.66
N VAL A 93 11.86 8.07 -4.08
CA VAL A 93 11.65 8.34 -2.65
C VAL A 93 10.44 9.23 -2.38
N ALA A 94 9.88 9.89 -3.40
CA ALA A 94 8.73 10.79 -3.28
C ALA A 94 7.84 10.74 -4.52
N LEU A 95 6.54 10.98 -4.33
CA LEU A 95 5.59 11.18 -5.43
C LEU A 95 5.71 12.58 -6.05
N ALA A 96 5.44 12.68 -7.35
CA ALA A 96 5.37 13.96 -8.05
C ALA A 96 4.22 14.82 -7.50
N PRO A 97 4.37 16.14 -7.34
CA PRO A 97 3.29 17.01 -6.86
C PRO A 97 2.00 16.89 -7.71
N GLU A 98 2.14 16.84 -9.03
CA GLU A 98 1.00 16.66 -9.94
C GLU A 98 0.33 15.29 -9.75
N TYR A 99 1.11 14.23 -9.50
CA TYR A 99 0.58 12.91 -9.18
C TYR A 99 -0.29 12.97 -7.92
N ILE A 100 0.21 13.59 -6.85
CA ILE A 100 -0.51 13.71 -5.57
C ILE A 100 -1.83 14.45 -5.77
N GLN A 101 -1.79 15.57 -6.49
CA GLN A 101 -2.97 16.39 -6.75
C GLN A 101 -4.04 15.62 -7.53
N ARG A 102 -3.64 14.93 -8.59
CA ARG A 102 -4.58 14.19 -9.45
C ARG A 102 -5.08 12.91 -8.79
N TYR A 103 -4.20 12.15 -8.13
CA TYR A 103 -4.62 10.97 -7.36
C TYR A 103 -5.65 11.35 -6.29
N THR A 104 -5.40 12.43 -5.55
CA THR A 104 -6.35 12.91 -4.53
C THR A 104 -7.71 13.20 -5.14
N ARG A 105 -7.75 14.02 -6.18
CA ARG A 105 -9.01 14.47 -6.81
C ARG A 105 -9.78 13.36 -7.53
N GLU A 106 -9.07 12.51 -8.26
CA GLU A 106 -9.67 11.55 -9.19
C GLU A 106 -9.97 10.19 -8.54
N ILE A 107 -9.26 9.85 -7.47
CA ILE A 107 -9.33 8.53 -6.83
C ILE A 107 -9.75 8.64 -5.37
N LEU A 108 -9.09 9.49 -4.58
CA LEU A 108 -9.29 9.50 -3.13
C LEU A 108 -10.57 10.25 -2.72
N ASP A 109 -10.80 11.45 -3.27
CA ASP A 109 -11.97 12.28 -2.97
C ASP A 109 -13.31 11.61 -3.31
N PRO A 110 -13.48 10.88 -4.44
CA PRO A 110 -14.74 10.19 -4.73
C PRO A 110 -14.89 8.83 -4.01
N PHE A 111 -13.86 8.33 -3.32
CA PHE A 111 -13.93 7.03 -2.65
C PHE A 111 -14.53 7.17 -1.25
N ASP A 112 -15.53 6.34 -0.91
CA ASP A 112 -16.15 6.34 0.42
C ASP A 112 -15.25 5.64 1.46
N LEU A 113 -14.32 6.41 2.02
CA LEU A 113 -13.46 5.94 3.11
C LEU A 113 -14.26 5.66 4.40
N GLY A 114 -15.39 6.34 4.61
CA GLY A 114 -16.25 6.11 5.78
C GLY A 114 -16.82 4.69 5.77
N ALA A 115 -17.34 4.25 4.64
CA ALA A 115 -17.82 2.88 4.45
C ALA A 115 -16.68 1.86 4.63
N LEU A 116 -15.49 2.13 4.07
CA LEU A 116 -14.33 1.27 4.27
C LEU A 116 -13.97 1.15 5.76
N VAL A 117 -13.90 2.27 6.48
CA VAL A 117 -13.56 2.32 7.91
C VAL A 117 -14.59 1.58 8.77
N ALA A 118 -15.88 1.68 8.45
CA ALA A 118 -16.94 0.98 9.17
C ALA A 118 -16.80 -0.56 9.10
N GLU A 119 -16.15 -1.08 8.04
CA GLU A 119 -15.89 -2.51 7.87
C GLU A 119 -14.56 -2.96 8.51
N LEU A 120 -13.70 -2.03 8.98
CA LEU A 120 -12.40 -2.38 9.54
C LEU A 120 -12.51 -2.94 10.97
N PRO A 121 -11.70 -3.95 11.32
CA PRO A 121 -11.70 -4.49 12.66
C PRO A 121 -11.13 -3.49 13.67
N SER A 122 -11.79 -3.38 14.82
CA SER A 122 -11.40 -2.45 15.89
C SER A 122 -10.27 -2.97 16.81
N GLY A 123 -9.93 -4.26 16.71
CA GLY A 123 -8.98 -4.96 17.58
C GLY A 123 -7.62 -5.27 16.96
N SER A 124 -7.43 -4.99 15.67
CA SER A 124 -6.18 -5.25 14.95
C SER A 124 -5.78 -4.06 14.08
N ALA A 125 -4.53 -4.06 13.63
CA ALA A 125 -4.10 -3.11 12.60
C ALA A 125 -4.59 -3.58 11.23
N THR A 126 -4.93 -2.63 10.36
CA THR A 126 -5.19 -2.87 8.94
C THR A 126 -3.99 -2.38 8.13
N ALA A 127 -3.38 -3.26 7.35
CA ALA A 127 -2.21 -2.92 6.55
C ALA A 127 -2.60 -2.46 5.13
N LEU A 128 -2.20 -1.25 4.74
CA LEU A 128 -2.29 -0.75 3.36
C LEU A 128 -1.03 -1.17 2.59
N PHE A 129 -1.23 -1.91 1.51
CA PHE A 129 -0.16 -2.60 0.81
C PHE A 129 0.01 -2.13 -0.65
N CYS A 130 1.27 -1.86 -1.01
CA CYS A 130 1.72 -1.72 -2.39
C CYS A 130 3.19 -2.22 -2.51
N VAL A 131 3.88 -1.97 -3.62
CA VAL A 131 5.19 -2.59 -3.90
C VAL A 131 6.40 -1.77 -3.44
N GLU A 132 6.34 -0.44 -3.55
CA GLU A 132 7.45 0.46 -3.24
C GLU A 132 7.91 0.30 -1.78
N ARG A 133 9.23 0.36 -1.52
CA ARG A 133 9.78 0.24 -0.16
C ARG A 133 9.23 1.34 0.75
N ASP A 134 9.42 2.59 0.32
CA ASP A 134 9.08 3.76 1.11
C ASP A 134 7.65 4.24 0.84
N PRO A 135 6.84 4.52 1.87
CA PRO A 135 5.47 5.00 1.70
C PRO A 135 5.41 6.35 0.99
N GLU A 136 6.41 7.21 1.16
CA GLU A 136 6.51 8.52 0.51
C GLU A 136 6.59 8.41 -1.02
N ALA A 137 7.06 7.27 -1.53
CA ALA A 137 7.18 6.99 -2.96
C ALA A 137 5.93 6.37 -3.59
N CYS A 138 4.83 6.25 -2.81
CA CYS A 138 3.69 5.41 -3.15
C CYS A 138 2.36 6.03 -2.72
N HIS A 139 1.29 5.79 -3.48
CA HIS A 139 -0.05 6.32 -3.19
C HIS A 139 -0.64 5.83 -1.86
N ARG A 140 -0.14 4.71 -1.31
CA ARG A 140 -0.62 4.18 -0.02
C ARG A 140 -0.45 5.17 1.14
N SER A 141 0.56 6.05 1.09
CA SER A 141 0.75 7.09 2.10
C SER A 141 -0.36 8.14 2.04
N LEU A 142 -0.84 8.48 0.83
CA LEU A 142 -1.95 9.42 0.65
C LEU A 142 -3.25 8.87 1.25
N VAL A 143 -3.51 7.57 1.06
CA VAL A 143 -4.66 6.88 1.68
C VAL A 143 -4.51 6.84 3.20
N ALA A 144 -3.34 6.45 3.71
CA ALA A 144 -3.08 6.40 5.15
C ALA A 144 -3.26 7.77 5.81
N GLU A 145 -2.75 8.82 5.19
CA GLU A 145 -2.85 10.20 5.69
C GLU A 145 -4.30 10.68 5.73
N ARG A 146 -5.08 10.37 4.70
CA ARG A 146 -6.51 10.72 4.67
C ARG A 146 -7.29 9.98 5.76
N LEU A 147 -7.03 8.69 5.96
CA LEU A 147 -7.62 7.90 7.06
C LEU A 147 -7.26 8.48 8.44
N ARG A 148 -6.02 8.96 8.62
CA ARG A 148 -5.59 9.63 9.83
C ARG A 148 -6.32 10.95 10.05
N ALA A 149 -6.38 11.78 9.01
CA ALA A 149 -6.94 13.13 9.10
C ALA A 149 -8.47 13.13 9.30
N GLU A 150 -9.21 12.27 8.59
CA GLU A 150 -10.68 12.28 8.60
C GLU A 150 -11.29 11.33 9.63
N HIS A 151 -10.59 10.25 9.99
CA HIS A 151 -11.12 9.21 10.89
C HIS A 151 -10.29 9.01 12.15
N GLY A 152 -9.21 9.78 12.36
CA GLY A 152 -8.40 9.73 13.57
C GLY A 152 -7.64 8.41 13.77
N LEU A 153 -7.49 7.61 12.72
CA LEU A 153 -6.81 6.32 12.82
C LEU A 153 -5.29 6.52 12.88
N PRO A 154 -4.60 6.05 13.94
CA PRO A 154 -3.15 6.13 14.01
C PRO A 154 -2.50 5.38 12.84
N VAL A 155 -1.45 5.96 12.26
CA VAL A 155 -0.69 5.37 11.15
C VAL A 155 0.70 4.99 11.61
N THR A 156 1.17 3.81 11.18
CA THR A 156 2.56 3.37 11.37
C THR A 156 3.12 2.81 10.07
N ASP A 157 4.32 3.23 9.70
CA ASP A 157 4.99 2.72 8.50
C ASP A 157 5.88 1.53 8.84
N ILE A 158 5.58 0.38 8.25
CA ILE A 158 6.39 -0.83 8.38
C ILE A 158 7.46 -0.82 7.29
N ARG A 159 8.72 -0.64 7.69
CA ARG A 159 9.88 -0.66 6.79
C ARG A 159 10.72 -1.92 7.00
N PRO A 160 11.49 -2.36 5.98
CA PRO A 160 12.51 -3.39 6.17
C PRO A 160 13.54 -2.95 7.23
N SER A 161 14.01 -3.90 8.04
CA SER A 161 15.12 -3.68 8.99
C SER A 161 16.43 -3.36 8.26
#